data_AF-H2BF10-F1
#
_entry.id   AF-H2BF10-F1
#
_cell.length_a   1.000
_cell.length_b   1.000
_cell.length_c   1.000
_cell.angle_alpha   90.00
_cell.angle_beta   90.00
_cell.angle_gamma   90.00
#
_symmetry.space_group_name_H-M   'P 1'
#
loop_
_entity.id
_entity.type
_entity.pdbx_description
1 polymer ?
#
loop_
_entity_poly.entity_id
_entity_poly.type
_entity_poly.pdbx_seq_one_letter_code
_entity_poly.pdbx_strand_id
1 'polypeptide(L)'
;RKKGKLPKEARQQLLDWWSRHYKWPYPSESQKLALAESTGLDQKQINNWFINQRKRHWKPSEDMQFVVMDAGHPHYYMDNVLGNPFPMDISPTLL
;
A
#
# COMPACT_ATOMS: atom_id res chain seq x y z
N ARG A 1 -26.00 -9.52 -10.54
CA ARG A 1 -25.64 -8.33 -9.71
C ARG A 1 -24.96 -7.29 -10.61
N LYS A 2 -25.48 -6.05 -10.71
CA LYS A 2 -24.92 -5.01 -11.58
C LYS A 2 -23.51 -4.63 -11.10
N LYS A 3 -22.51 -4.62 -11.98
CA LYS A 3 -21.15 -4.10 -11.74
C LYS A 3 -21.22 -2.57 -11.64
N GLY A 4 -21.63 -2.05 -10.48
CA GLY A 4 -21.65 -0.63 -10.16
C GLY A 4 -20.59 -0.26 -9.12
N LYS A 5 -20.39 1.04 -8.90
CA LYS A 5 -19.62 1.52 -7.74
C LYS A 5 -20.26 0.99 -6.45
N LEU A 6 -19.45 0.74 -5.42
CA LEU A 6 -19.98 0.33 -4.11
C LEU A 6 -20.91 1.42 -3.54
N PRO A 7 -21.97 1.04 -2.80
CA PRO A 7 -22.82 1.98 -2.05
C PRO A 7 -21.98 2.95 -1.22
N LYS A 8 -22.46 4.19 -1.04
CA LYS A 8 -21.69 5.25 -0.36
C LYS A 8 -21.43 4.88 1.09
N GLU A 9 -22.43 4.32 1.74
CA GLU A 9 -22.43 3.87 3.14
C GLU A 9 -21.42 2.74 3.34
N ALA A 10 -21.49 1.71 2.48
CA ALA A 10 -20.53 0.61 2.48
C ALA A 10 -19.09 1.11 2.30
N ARG A 11 -18.88 2.04 1.35
CA ARG A 11 -17.55 2.65 1.13
C ARG A 11 -17.07 3.42 2.35
N GLN A 12 -17.94 4.15 3.03
CA GLN A 12 -17.59 4.92 4.22
C GLN A 12 -17.10 4.01 5.35
N GLN A 13 -17.77 2.88 5.58
CA GLN A 13 -17.34 1.89 6.58
C GLN A 13 -15.98 1.28 6.24
N LEU A 14 -15.74 0.97 4.96
CA LEU A 14 -14.43 0.47 4.51
C LEU A 14 -13.31 1.51 4.69
N LEU A 15 -13.60 2.78 4.40
CA LEU A 15 -12.67 3.89 4.61
C LEU A 15 -12.40 4.14 6.10
N ASP A 16 -13.40 4.00 6.96
CA ASP A 16 -13.23 4.10 8.41
C ASP A 16 -12.26 3.01 8.91
N TRP A 17 -12.51 1.75 8.56
CA TRP A 17 -11.59 0.66 8.90
C TRP A 17 -10.18 0.92 8.35
N TRP A 18 -10.08 1.35 7.10
CA TRP A 18 -8.82 1.70 6.44
C TRP A 18 -8.02 2.75 7.20
N SER A 19 -8.67 3.84 7.62
CA SER A 19 -8.01 4.94 8.32
C SER A 19 -7.40 4.48 9.66
N ARG A 20 -8.12 3.63 10.40
CA ARG A 20 -7.67 3.06 11.68
C ARG A 20 -6.52 2.07 11.51
N HIS A 21 -6.36 1.47 10.33
CA HIS A 21 -5.34 0.47 10.04
C HIS A 21 -4.38 0.92 8.94
N TYR A 22 -4.21 2.23 8.72
CA TYR A 22 -3.43 2.74 7.59
C TYR A 22 -1.98 2.25 7.57
N LYS A 23 -1.38 2.05 8.75
CA LYS A 23 -0.03 1.49 8.89
C LYS A 23 0.07 0.07 8.32
N TRP A 24 -0.94 -0.77 8.54
CA TRP A 24 -0.98 -2.14 8.03
C TRP A 24 -2.39 -2.53 7.55
N PRO A 25 -2.79 -2.10 6.34
CA PRO A 25 -4.16 -2.21 5.86
C PRO A 25 -4.45 -3.59 5.24
N TYR A 26 -4.19 -4.64 6.01
CA TYR A 26 -4.43 -6.03 5.67
C TYR A 26 -5.41 -6.64 6.68
N PRO A 27 -6.72 -6.56 6.42
CA PRO A 27 -7.71 -7.16 7.32
C PRO A 27 -7.53 -8.68 7.34
N SER A 28 -7.65 -9.28 8.53
CA SER A 28 -7.73 -10.74 8.70
C SER A 28 -9.00 -11.31 8.04
N GLU A 29 -9.08 -12.63 7.90
CA GLU A 29 -10.29 -13.27 7.36
C GLU A 29 -11.54 -12.97 8.21
N SER A 30 -11.42 -12.99 9.54
CA SER A 30 -12.52 -12.63 10.44
C SER A 30 -12.94 -11.17 10.28
N GLN A 31 -11.99 -10.25 10.12
CA GLN A 31 -12.29 -8.83 9.85
C GLN A 31 -12.97 -8.64 8.50
N LYS A 32 -12.55 -9.37 7.46
CA LYS A 32 -13.21 -9.33 6.14
C LYS A 32 -14.65 -9.83 6.22
N LEU A 33 -14.92 -10.89 6.99
CA LEU A 33 -16.27 -11.40 7.21
C LEU A 33 -17.14 -10.38 7.94
N ALA A 34 -16.65 -9.77 9.02
CA ALA A 34 -17.38 -8.72 9.74
C ALA A 34 -17.66 -7.49 8.86
N LEU A 35 -16.71 -7.10 8.00
CA LEU A 35 -16.91 -6.02 7.03
C LEU A 35 -17.94 -6.41 5.96
N ALA A 36 -17.93 -7.65 5.48
CA ALA A 36 -18.93 -8.15 4.53
C ALA A 36 -20.34 -8.09 5.13
N GLU A 37 -20.51 -8.55 6.37
CA GLU A 37 -21.78 -8.53 7.09
C GLU A 37 -22.31 -7.10 7.31
N SER A 38 -21.47 -6.21 7.85
CA SER A 38 -21.85 -4.82 8.15
C SER A 38 -22.13 -3.95 6.92
N THR A 39 -21.46 -4.23 5.80
CA THR A 39 -21.62 -3.46 4.54
C THR A 39 -22.62 -4.09 3.57
N GLY A 40 -23.05 -5.34 3.80
CA GLY A 40 -23.88 -6.11 2.87
C GLY A 40 -23.18 -6.49 1.56
N LEU A 41 -21.84 -6.42 1.53
CA LEU A 41 -21.02 -6.76 0.38
C LEU A 41 -20.52 -8.20 0.46
N ASP A 42 -20.30 -8.84 -0.68
CA ASP A 42 -19.64 -10.15 -0.68
C ASP A 42 -18.17 -10.00 -0.31
N GLN A 43 -17.59 -11.04 0.31
CA GLN A 43 -16.18 -11.07 0.68
C GLN A 43 -15.24 -10.79 -0.51
N LYS A 44 -15.61 -11.19 -1.73
CA LYS A 44 -14.87 -10.84 -2.96
C LYS A 44 -14.82 -9.33 -3.21
N GLN A 45 -15.90 -8.61 -2.96
CA GLN A 45 -15.96 -7.15 -3.11
C GLN A 45 -15.09 -6.46 -2.05
N ILE A 46 -15.11 -6.97 -0.81
CA ILE A 46 -14.23 -6.51 0.28
C ILE A 46 -12.76 -6.68 -0.12
N ASN A 47 -12.38 -7.89 -0.54
CA ASN A 47 -11.02 -8.20 -0.99
C ASN A 47 -10.56 -7.28 -2.12
N ASN A 48 -11.38 -7.15 -3.18
CA ASN A 48 -11.07 -6.29 -4.31
C ASN A 48 -10.97 -4.82 -3.92
N TRP A 49 -11.78 -4.36 -2.98
CA TRP A 49 -11.71 -2.99 -2.50
C TRP A 49 -10.39 -2.73 -1.79
N PHE A 50 -9.99 -3.59 -0.84
CA PHE A 50 -8.72 -3.43 -0.12
C PHE A 50 -7.49 -3.53 -1.01
N ILE A 51 -7.49 -4.43 -2.00
CA ILE A 51 -6.42 -4.52 -3.00
C ILE A 51 -6.30 -3.22 -3.79
N ASN A 52 -7.41 -2.71 -4.32
CA ASN A 52 -7.41 -1.47 -5.09
C ASN A 52 -7.10 -0.24 -4.23
N GLN A 53 -7.57 -0.21 -2.99
CA GLN A 53 -7.32 0.88 -2.05
C GLN A 53 -5.84 0.97 -1.70
N ARG A 54 -5.19 -0.17 -1.41
CA ARG A 54 -3.73 -0.23 -1.23
C ARG A 54 -2.98 0.26 -2.45
N LYS A 55 -3.30 -0.28 -3.63
CA LYS A 55 -2.65 0.10 -4.89
C LYS A 55 -2.73 1.61 -5.18
N ARG A 56 -3.81 2.28 -4.76
CA ARG A 56 -4.05 3.70 -5.05
C ARG A 56 -3.57 4.66 -3.96
N HIS A 57 -3.62 4.25 -2.69
CA HIS A 57 -3.55 5.19 -1.56
C HIS A 57 -2.59 4.78 -0.45
N TRP A 58 -1.98 3.59 -0.52
CA TRP A 58 -1.03 3.16 0.50
C TRP A 58 0.39 3.51 0.10
N LYS A 59 1.04 4.31 0.93
CA LYS A 59 2.47 4.61 0.85
C LYS A 59 3.09 4.12 2.16
N PRO A 60 3.87 3.03 2.16
CA PRO A 60 4.55 2.57 3.37
C PRO A 60 5.50 3.69 3.84
N SER A 61 5.44 4.04 5.12
CA SER A 61 6.38 4.99 5.72
C SER A 61 7.82 4.47 5.61
N GLU A 62 8.81 5.35 5.69
CA GLU A 62 10.24 4.98 5.60
C GLU A 62 10.62 3.85 6.58
N ASP A 63 10.07 3.86 7.80
CA ASP A 63 10.26 2.79 8.79
C ASP A 63 9.76 1.41 8.34
N MET A 64 8.78 1.38 7.42
CA MET A 64 8.27 0.15 6.82
C MET A 64 9.00 -0.23 5.52
N GLN A 65 9.76 0.67 4.90
CA GLN A 65 10.57 0.33 3.73
C GLN A 65 11.70 -0.63 4.10
N PHE A 66 12.18 -0.58 5.35
CA PHE A 66 13.26 -1.44 5.82
C PHE A 66 12.84 -2.92 5.97
N VAL A 67 11.56 -3.20 6.27
CA VAL A 67 11.05 -4.57 6.44
C VAL A 67 10.73 -5.29 5.12
N VAL A 68 10.74 -4.59 3.97
CA VAL A 68 10.52 -5.19 2.63
C VAL A 68 11.82 -5.38 1.82
N MET A 69 12.99 -5.17 2.43
CA MET A 69 14.29 -5.38 1.79
C MET A 69 14.89 -6.77 2.06
N ASP A 70 14.11 -7.83 1.86
CA ASP A 70 14.68 -9.16 1.62
C ASP A 70 13.94 -9.80 0.44
N ALA A 71 14.70 -10.30 -0.54
CA ALA A 71 14.28 -10.85 -1.83
C ALA A 71 13.93 -9.88 -2.99
N GLY A 72 14.91 -9.05 -3.40
CA GLY A 72 15.29 -8.97 -4.83
C GLY A 72 14.50 -8.08 -5.80
N HIS A 73 14.54 -6.75 -5.66
CA HIS A 73 14.31 -5.84 -6.80
C HIS A 73 15.20 -4.57 -6.74
N PRO A 74 16.13 -4.39 -7.69
CA PRO A 74 17.00 -3.24 -7.80
C PRO A 74 16.40 -2.21 -8.77
N HIS A 75 15.31 -1.51 -8.45
CA HIS A 75 14.75 -0.56 -9.43
C HIS A 75 13.82 0.55 -8.89
N TYR A 76 14.19 1.22 -7.80
CA TYR A 76 13.47 2.44 -7.40
C TYR A 76 14.34 3.53 -6.75
N TYR A 77 15.53 3.85 -7.27
CA TYR A 77 16.21 5.13 -6.94
C TYR A 77 17.24 5.56 -8.01
N MET A 78 16.81 5.73 -9.26
CA MET A 78 17.60 6.39 -10.32
C MET A 78 16.91 7.63 -10.88
N ASP A 79 16.04 8.28 -10.10
CA ASP A 79 15.30 9.47 -10.57
C ASP A 79 15.24 10.60 -9.52
N ASN A 80 16.27 10.73 -8.67
CA ASN A 80 16.31 11.83 -7.70
C ASN A 80 17.69 12.50 -7.55
N VAL A 81 18.48 12.60 -8.62
CA VAL A 81 19.74 13.38 -8.63
C VAL A 81 19.70 14.46 -9.71
N LEU A 82 18.77 15.41 -9.55
CA LEU A 82 18.85 16.75 -10.14
C LEU A 82 19.28 17.79 -9.07
N GLY A 83 19.90 17.36 -7.97
CA GLY A 83 20.18 18.26 -6.84
C GLY A 83 21.16 17.79 -5.76
N ASN A 84 22.06 16.82 -6.00
CA ASN A 84 23.11 16.46 -5.05
C ASN A 84 24.50 16.95 -5.53
N PRO A 85 25.17 17.88 -4.82
CA PRO A 85 26.42 18.51 -5.24
C PRO A 85 27.69 17.78 -4.78
N PHE A 86 27.63 16.49 -4.46
CA PHE A 86 28.81 15.72 -4.03
C PHE A 86 29.16 14.66 -5.09
N PRO A 87 30.01 15.00 -6.08
CA PRO A 87 30.58 13.98 -6.95
C PRO A 87 31.54 13.13 -6.10
N MET A 88 31.24 11.85 -5.97
CA MET A 88 32.21 10.84 -5.55
C MET A 88 33.28 10.75 -6.65
N ASP A 89 34.34 11.55 -6.51
CA ASP A 89 35.60 11.36 -7.24
C ASP A 89 36.22 10.05 -6.74
N ILE A 90 36.10 9.00 -7.56
CA ILE A 90 36.89 7.79 -7.42
C ILE A 90 38.19 8.05 -8.19
N SER A 91 39.16 8.66 -7.51
CA SER A 91 40.53 8.73 -7.99
C SER A 91 41.18 7.34 -7.89
N PRO A 92 41.79 6.78 -8.95
CA PRO A 92 42.57 5.57 -8.84
C PRO A 92 43.96 5.94 -8.33
N THR A 93 44.26 5.65 -7.06
CA THR A 93 45.63 5.73 -6.57
C THR A 93 46.31 4.38 -6.73
N LEU A 94 47.35 4.39 -7.56
CA LEU A 94 48.35 3.33 -7.73
C LEU A 94 48.88 2.82 -6.38
N LEU A 95 48.97 1.51 -6.24
CA LEU A 95 50.11 0.76 -5.68
C LEU A 95 50.03 -0.71 -6.11
#